data_AF-A0AAW2CS93-F1
#
_entry.id   AF-A0AAW2CS93-F1
#
_cell.length_a   1.000
_cell.length_b   1.000
_cell.length_c   1.000
_cell.angle_alpha   90.00
_cell.angle_beta   90.00
_cell.angle_gamma   90.00
#
_symmetry.space_group_name_H-M   'P 1'
#
loop_
_entity.id
_entity.type
_entity.pdbx_description
1 polymer ?
#
loop_
_entity_poly.entity_id
_entity_poly.type
_entity_poly.pdbx_seq_one_letter_code
_entity_poly.pdbx_strand_id
1 'polypeptide(L)'
;MSQLQHLDIHDNETKGELPKFISQIPTLQVLNLRNTALQGSILDCISNLSSLRILDLSSNRLAGNIPTKFGNLVGMIETLEKFSLPGVFIFLIEHKDLILNWKKSKHGLPTCNLELYSLLDLLMNQLSGEIPASLGRMKSLKLLNISNNILFGKIPVSLSDLESIKSLDLSHNKLSGLIPQSLTKLQELSVLDVSNNELTSKIPIGGQMDTMNDPNFFANNSGLCGKQIQVSCLEEPSPTKSSKYESKATWFLWEGLEIGCSVGFFVTVGILYFTGYFVLGPPPKHHSQRRRQRV
;
A
#
# COMPACT_ATOMS: atom_id res chain seq x y z
N MET A 1 -21.92 20.06 30.26
CA MET A 1 -21.24 19.61 29.03
C MET A 1 -19.97 18.79 29.27
N SER A 2 -19.50 18.58 30.51
CA SER A 2 -18.26 17.83 30.80
C SER A 2 -18.28 16.33 30.48
N GLN A 3 -19.47 15.75 30.23
CA GLN A 3 -19.65 14.33 29.90
C GLN A 3 -20.03 14.08 28.43
N LEU A 4 -20.00 15.12 27.59
CA LEU A 4 -20.39 14.97 26.18
C LEU A 4 -19.34 14.15 25.43
N GLN A 5 -19.70 12.93 25.04
CA GLN A 5 -18.83 12.04 24.28
C GLN A 5 -19.11 12.13 22.77
N HIS A 6 -20.38 12.31 22.39
CA HIS A 6 -20.79 12.36 21.00
C HIS A 6 -21.51 13.67 20.73
N LEU A 7 -20.95 14.45 19.80
CA LEU A 7 -21.61 15.62 19.24
C LEU A 7 -21.84 15.35 17.77
N ASP A 8 -23.10 15.10 17.43
CA ASP A 8 -23.52 14.90 16.06
C ASP A 8 -24.62 15.91 15.71
N ILE A 9 -24.29 16.84 14.82
CA ILE A 9 -25.21 17.84 14.29
C ILE A 9 -25.10 17.95 12.77
N HIS A 10 -24.74 16.86 12.07
CA HIS A 10 -24.69 16.87 10.60
C HIS A 10 -26.04 17.23 9.94
N ASP A 11 -25.96 17.60 8.65
CA ASP A 11 -27.12 17.95 7.82
C ASP A 11 -28.02 19.04 8.43
N ASN A 12 -27.42 20.01 9.12
CA ASN A 12 -28.10 21.17 9.70
C ASN A 12 -27.63 22.48 9.06
N GLU A 13 -28.50 23.50 9.00
CA GLU A 13 -28.13 24.84 8.51
C GLU A 13 -27.36 25.67 9.55
N THR A 14 -26.36 25.09 10.22
CA THR A 14 -25.49 25.92 11.05
C THR A 14 -24.68 26.86 10.15
N LYS A 15 -24.37 28.06 10.61
CA LYS A 15 -23.56 29.02 9.85
C LYS A 15 -22.49 29.58 10.76
N GLY A 16 -21.34 29.90 10.17
CA GLY A 16 -20.22 30.50 10.87
C GLY A 16 -19.03 29.55 10.98
N GLU A 17 -18.13 29.88 11.89
CA GLU A 17 -16.88 29.16 12.10
C GLU A 17 -17.06 28.04 13.12
N LEU A 18 -16.12 27.07 13.09
CA LEU A 18 -16.05 26.04 14.11
C LEU A 18 -15.86 26.69 15.50
N PRO A 19 -16.78 26.48 16.47
CA PRO A 19 -16.69 27.21 17.72
C PRO A 19 -15.60 26.65 18.64
N LYS A 20 -14.77 27.56 19.18
CA LYS A 20 -13.59 27.21 20.00
C LYS A 20 -13.90 26.41 21.26
N PHE A 21 -15.14 26.47 21.78
CA PHE A 21 -15.53 25.74 22.98
C PHE A 21 -15.52 24.21 22.77
N ILE A 22 -15.66 23.74 21.53
CA ILE A 22 -15.64 22.30 21.23
C ILE A 22 -14.32 21.69 21.72
N SER A 23 -13.21 22.40 21.52
CA SER A 23 -11.86 22.03 21.97
C SER A 23 -11.68 22.00 23.50
N GLN A 24 -12.69 22.39 24.28
CA GLN A 24 -12.69 22.37 25.74
C GLN A 24 -13.42 21.14 26.31
N ILE A 25 -13.86 20.21 25.47
CA ILE A 25 -14.61 19.01 25.85
C ILE A 25 -13.68 17.77 25.71
N PRO A 26 -12.82 17.46 26.68
CA PRO A 26 -11.80 16.40 26.55
C PRO A 26 -12.40 14.99 26.44
N THR A 27 -13.66 14.82 26.83
CA THR A 27 -14.41 13.55 26.77
C THR A 27 -14.98 13.24 25.39
N LEU A 28 -14.92 14.20 24.44
CA LEU A 28 -15.49 14.05 23.12
C LEU A 28 -14.72 13.00 22.30
N GLN A 29 -15.44 11.97 21.86
CA GLN A 29 -14.94 10.86 21.05
C GLN A 29 -15.38 10.98 19.59
N VAL A 30 -16.60 11.48 19.37
CA VAL A 30 -17.21 11.64 18.06
C VAL A 30 -17.62 13.10 17.88
N LEU A 31 -17.06 13.74 16.86
CA LEU A 31 -17.47 15.05 16.38
C LEU A 31 -17.88 14.93 14.92
N ASN A 32 -19.19 14.99 14.67
CA ASN A 32 -19.76 14.96 13.34
C ASN A 32 -20.48 16.28 13.05
N LEU A 33 -19.87 17.06 12.16
CA LEU A 33 -20.34 18.36 11.68
C LEU A 33 -20.49 18.33 10.15
N ARG A 34 -20.73 17.15 9.57
CA ARG A 34 -20.87 16.98 8.12
C ARG A 34 -22.01 17.82 7.56
N ASN A 35 -21.79 18.47 6.42
CA ASN A 35 -22.84 19.21 5.71
C ASN A 35 -23.55 20.24 6.60
N THR A 36 -22.75 21.05 7.30
CA THR A 36 -23.24 22.08 8.24
C THR A 36 -22.89 23.50 7.83
N ALA A 37 -22.54 23.71 6.56
CA ALA A 37 -22.15 25.00 5.97
C ALA A 37 -21.08 25.79 6.77
N LEU A 38 -20.25 25.10 7.56
CA LEU A 38 -19.16 25.72 8.32
C LEU A 38 -18.14 26.39 7.39
N GLN A 39 -17.65 27.55 7.80
CA GLN A 39 -16.67 28.34 7.05
C GLN A 39 -15.43 28.65 7.90
N GLY A 40 -14.45 29.32 7.30
CA GLY A 40 -13.19 29.66 7.97
C GLY A 40 -12.22 28.48 8.02
N SER A 41 -11.19 28.59 8.84
CA SER A 41 -10.15 27.55 8.96
C SER A 41 -10.46 26.52 10.03
N ILE A 42 -10.00 25.30 9.81
CA ILE A 42 -9.96 24.29 10.88
C ILE A 42 -9.05 24.78 12.00
N LEU A 43 -9.55 24.74 13.24
CA LEU A 43 -8.83 25.26 14.40
C LEU A 43 -7.77 24.26 14.90
N ASP A 44 -6.55 24.78 15.07
CA ASP A 44 -5.43 24.08 15.72
C ASP A 44 -5.76 23.49 17.11
N CYS A 45 -6.70 24.11 17.84
CA CYS A 45 -7.06 23.67 19.18
C CYS A 45 -7.91 22.39 19.21
N ILE A 46 -8.46 21.93 18.08
CA ILE A 46 -9.16 20.63 17.98
C ILE A 46 -8.22 19.50 18.44
N SER A 47 -6.92 19.67 18.23
CA SER A 47 -5.89 18.72 18.66
C SER A 47 -5.78 18.52 20.17
N ASN A 48 -6.46 19.34 20.99
CA ASN A 48 -6.56 19.13 22.44
C ASN A 48 -7.58 18.05 22.83
N LEU A 49 -8.39 17.56 21.89
CA LEU A 49 -9.39 16.54 22.11
C LEU A 49 -8.72 15.16 22.17
N SER A 50 -8.16 14.81 23.33
CA SER A 50 -7.39 13.57 23.52
C SER A 50 -8.21 12.30 23.31
N SER A 51 -9.52 12.33 23.57
CA SER A 51 -10.41 11.18 23.40
C SER A 51 -10.99 11.05 21.99
N LEU A 52 -10.75 12.03 21.10
CA LEU A 52 -11.38 12.07 19.79
C LEU A 52 -10.89 10.91 18.92
N ARG A 53 -11.83 10.14 18.37
CA ARG A 53 -11.57 9.03 17.45
C ARG A 53 -12.21 9.25 16.10
N ILE A 54 -13.29 10.02 16.07
CA ILE A 54 -14.04 10.30 14.85
C ILE A 54 -14.18 11.80 14.71
N LEU A 55 -13.61 12.32 13.62
CA LEU A 55 -13.78 13.70 13.20
C LEU A 55 -14.30 13.73 11.77
N ASP A 56 -15.54 14.18 11.61
CA ASP A 56 -16.15 14.42 10.30
C ASP A 56 -16.53 15.89 10.17
N LEU A 57 -15.79 16.58 9.30
CA LEU A 57 -16.01 17.96 8.89
C LEU A 57 -16.34 18.03 7.39
N SER A 58 -16.75 16.91 6.79
CA SER A 58 -16.97 16.81 5.35
C SER A 58 -18.15 17.65 4.87
N SER A 59 -18.16 17.98 3.58
CA SER A 59 -19.22 18.74 2.91
C SER A 59 -19.46 20.12 3.55
N ASN A 60 -18.39 20.82 3.94
CA ASN A 60 -18.47 22.18 4.47
C ASN A 60 -17.80 23.20 3.52
N ARG A 61 -17.62 24.44 3.98
CA ARG A 61 -16.93 25.52 3.27
C ARG A 61 -15.63 25.89 3.98
N LEU A 62 -14.99 24.93 4.64
CA LEU A 62 -13.75 25.15 5.38
C LEU A 62 -12.62 25.43 4.39
N ALA A 63 -11.79 26.43 4.72
CA ALA A 63 -10.68 26.88 3.89
C ALA A 63 -9.36 26.90 4.67
N GLY A 64 -8.26 27.22 4.00
CA GLY A 64 -6.93 27.20 4.60
C GLY A 64 -6.38 25.78 4.74
N ASN A 65 -5.36 25.62 5.57
CA ASN A 65 -4.57 24.38 5.59
C ASN A 65 -5.15 23.34 6.56
N ILE A 66 -4.89 22.07 6.29
CA ILE A 66 -5.08 21.01 7.29
C ILE A 66 -4.11 21.28 8.45
N PRO A 67 -4.58 21.35 9.71
CA PRO A 67 -3.72 21.63 10.86
C PRO A 67 -2.63 20.58 11.04
N THR A 68 -1.37 21.01 11.11
CA THR A 68 -0.26 20.10 11.43
C THR A 68 -0.41 19.46 12.82
N LYS A 69 -1.15 20.12 13.72
CA LYS A 69 -1.43 19.61 15.07
C LYS A 69 -2.36 18.39 15.10
N PHE A 70 -3.02 18.02 14.00
CA PHE A 70 -3.83 16.78 13.96
C PHE A 70 -3.03 15.53 14.35
N GLY A 71 -1.72 15.51 14.08
CA GLY A 71 -0.81 14.47 14.57
C GLY A 71 -0.62 14.39 16.09
N ASN A 72 -1.31 15.21 16.89
CA ASN A 72 -1.36 15.15 18.35
C ASN A 72 -2.67 14.55 18.90
N LEU A 73 -3.63 14.17 18.04
CA LEU A 73 -4.90 13.57 18.48
C LEU A 73 -4.68 12.16 19.04
N VAL A 74 -4.48 12.07 20.35
CA VAL A 74 -4.09 10.83 21.06
C VAL A 74 -5.02 9.66 20.74
N GLY A 75 -6.34 9.88 20.74
CA GLY A 75 -7.34 8.86 20.43
C GLY A 75 -7.25 8.26 19.02
N MET A 76 -6.53 8.91 18.09
CA MET A 76 -6.25 8.41 16.74
C MET A 76 -4.79 7.94 16.58
N ILE A 77 -3.92 8.18 17.57
CA ILE A 77 -2.53 7.71 17.60
C ILE A 77 -2.47 6.32 18.24
N GLU A 78 -2.98 6.19 19.46
CA GLU A 78 -2.84 4.97 20.27
C GLU A 78 -3.90 3.93 19.93
N THR A 79 -3.43 2.72 19.62
CA THR A 79 -4.29 1.57 19.38
C THR A 79 -4.61 1.01 20.75
N LEU A 80 -5.90 0.87 21.09
CA LEU A 80 -6.31 0.14 22.30
C LEU A 80 -5.97 -1.34 22.10
N GLU A 81 -4.69 -1.69 22.29
CA GLU A 81 -4.27 -3.06 22.45
C GLU A 81 -4.84 -3.58 23.77
N LYS A 82 -5.90 -4.40 23.67
CA LYS A 82 -6.45 -5.40 24.64
C LYS A 82 -7.96 -5.29 24.86
N PHE A 83 -8.74 -5.54 23.83
CA PHE A 83 -10.00 -6.29 24.02
C PHE A 83 -9.83 -7.68 23.42
N SER A 84 -9.21 -8.56 24.21
CA SER A 84 -9.43 -10.01 24.07
C SER A 84 -10.86 -10.25 24.53
N LEU A 85 -11.83 -10.19 23.62
CA LEU A 85 -13.16 -10.74 23.87
C LEU A 85 -13.04 -12.27 23.76
N PRO A 86 -13.24 -13.03 24.85
CA PRO A 86 -13.31 -14.48 24.77
C PRO A 86 -14.64 -14.84 24.11
N GLY A 87 -14.55 -15.27 22.85
CA GLY A 87 -15.64 -15.94 22.16
C GLY A 87 -16.67 -14.99 21.53
N VAL A 88 -16.69 -14.98 20.19
CA VAL A 88 -17.85 -14.65 19.36
C VAL A 88 -18.36 -13.21 19.53
N PHE A 89 -17.74 -12.22 18.85
CA PHE A 89 -18.39 -11.02 18.26
C PHE A 89 -17.38 -10.04 17.60
N ILE A 90 -16.20 -10.51 17.16
CA ILE A 90 -15.43 -9.74 16.16
C ILE A 90 -15.97 -10.15 14.79
N PHE A 91 -17.07 -9.53 14.36
CA PHE A 91 -17.34 -9.52 12.93
C PHE A 91 -16.15 -8.83 12.26
N LEU A 92 -15.51 -9.53 11.33
CA LEU A 92 -14.59 -8.96 10.36
C LEU A 92 -15.39 -7.96 9.52
N ILE A 93 -15.56 -6.73 10.02
CA ILE A 93 -16.25 -5.68 9.29
C ILE A 93 -15.32 -5.28 8.15
N GLU A 94 -15.75 -5.53 6.91
CA GLU A 94 -15.02 -5.09 5.73
C GLU A 94 -14.94 -3.56 5.70
N HIS A 95 -13.85 -3.00 5.17
CA HIS A 95 -13.63 -1.55 5.14
C HIS A 95 -14.65 -0.80 4.29
N LYS A 96 -15.13 -1.46 3.23
CA LYS A 96 -16.24 -0.95 2.44
C LYS A 96 -17.49 -0.80 3.31
N ASP A 97 -17.75 -1.74 4.20
CA ASP A 97 -18.85 -1.64 5.15
C ASP A 97 -18.62 -0.51 6.15
N LEU A 98 -17.39 -0.31 6.63
CA LEU A 98 -17.05 0.83 7.49
C LEU A 98 -17.38 2.17 6.81
N ILE A 99 -16.87 2.38 5.60
CA ILE A 99 -17.08 3.61 4.82
C ILE A 99 -18.56 3.78 4.49
N LEU A 100 -19.23 2.72 4.03
CA LEU A 100 -20.64 2.74 3.66
C LEU A 100 -21.55 3.01 4.86
N ASN A 101 -21.29 2.35 5.99
CA ASN A 101 -22.04 2.56 7.23
C ASN A 101 -21.83 3.98 7.75
N TRP A 102 -20.60 4.48 7.72
CA TRP A 102 -20.32 5.88 8.07
C TRP A 102 -21.10 6.85 7.18
N LYS A 103 -20.94 6.75 5.84
CA LYS A 103 -21.56 7.68 4.89
C LYS A 103 -23.10 7.64 4.87
N LYS A 104 -23.71 6.49 5.18
CA LYS A 104 -25.19 6.30 5.18
C LYS A 104 -25.85 6.58 6.53
N SER A 105 -25.11 6.71 7.62
CA SER A 105 -25.73 6.87 8.93
C SER A 105 -26.25 8.29 9.17
N LYS A 106 -27.54 8.39 9.52
CA LYS A 106 -28.19 9.61 10.04
C LYS A 106 -27.82 9.94 11.50
N HIS A 107 -27.00 9.12 12.16
CA HIS A 107 -26.58 9.29 13.55
C HIS A 107 -25.11 8.87 13.79
N GLY A 108 -24.30 8.69 12.73
CA GLY A 108 -22.96 8.09 12.82
C GLY A 108 -22.96 6.57 13.11
N LEU A 109 -21.77 5.95 13.20
CA LEU A 109 -21.60 4.51 13.46
C LEU A 109 -22.27 4.07 14.78
N PRO A 110 -22.80 2.83 14.88
CA PRO A 110 -23.44 2.34 16.10
C PRO A 110 -22.48 2.40 17.30
N THR A 111 -22.95 3.00 18.40
CA THR A 111 -22.19 3.34 19.61
C THR A 111 -21.55 2.15 20.33
N CYS A 112 -22.05 0.93 20.10
CA CYS A 112 -21.57 -0.27 20.79
C CYS A 112 -20.18 -0.76 20.36
N ASN A 113 -19.51 -0.12 19.38
CA ASN A 113 -18.17 -0.55 18.95
C ASN A 113 -17.25 0.59 18.44
N LEU A 114 -17.40 1.81 18.98
CA LEU A 114 -16.60 2.99 18.58
C LEU A 114 -15.10 2.85 18.84
N GLU A 115 -14.68 1.97 19.75
CA GLU A 115 -13.26 1.67 19.99
C GLU A 115 -12.59 0.99 18.79
N LEU A 116 -13.37 0.41 17.86
CA LEU A 116 -12.87 -0.10 16.59
C LEU A 116 -12.81 0.93 15.48
N TYR A 117 -13.26 2.17 15.69
CA TYR A 117 -13.40 3.14 14.61
C TYR A 117 -12.54 4.38 14.89
N SER A 118 -11.65 4.66 13.96
CA SER A 118 -10.82 5.87 13.97
C SER A 118 -10.83 6.45 12.57
N LEU A 119 -11.41 7.65 12.42
CA LEU A 119 -11.63 8.27 11.12
C LEU A 119 -11.41 9.78 11.14
N LEU A 120 -10.86 10.27 10.03
CA LEU A 120 -10.74 11.69 9.73
C LEU A 120 -11.32 11.93 8.34
N ASP A 121 -12.47 12.59 8.28
CA ASP A 121 -13.14 12.95 7.03
C ASP A 121 -13.23 14.48 6.89
N LEU A 122 -12.54 14.99 5.86
CA LEU A 122 -12.51 16.39 5.46
C LEU A 122 -12.99 16.58 4.01
N LEU A 123 -13.65 15.57 3.44
CA LEU A 123 -14.13 15.55 2.05
C LEU A 123 -14.97 16.79 1.70
N MET A 124 -14.90 17.25 0.44
CA MET A 124 -15.73 18.35 -0.07
C MET A 124 -15.64 19.61 0.79
N ASN A 125 -14.46 20.20 0.84
CA ASN A 125 -14.19 21.50 1.45
C ASN A 125 -13.35 22.35 0.47
N GLN A 126 -12.85 23.49 0.94
CA GLN A 126 -11.97 24.39 0.20
C GLN A 126 -10.55 24.39 0.81
N LEU A 127 -10.12 23.27 1.40
CA LEU A 127 -8.83 23.16 2.07
C LEU A 127 -7.70 23.22 1.05
N SER A 128 -6.66 23.98 1.37
CA SER A 128 -5.49 24.27 0.54
C SER A 128 -4.19 23.88 1.24
N GLY A 129 -3.06 24.11 0.56
CA GLY A 129 -1.74 23.79 1.11
C GLY A 129 -1.35 22.34 0.87
N GLU A 130 -0.23 21.94 1.47
CA GLU A 130 0.27 20.57 1.41
C GLU A 130 -0.38 19.69 2.47
N ILE A 131 -0.43 18.38 2.20
CA ILE A 131 -0.84 17.39 3.20
C ILE A 131 0.22 17.38 4.32
N PRO A 132 -0.15 17.64 5.58
CA PRO A 132 0.81 17.66 6.68
C PRO A 132 1.44 16.29 6.92
N ALA A 133 2.78 16.23 6.96
CA ALA A 133 3.49 15.00 7.29
C ALA A 133 3.12 14.44 8.68
N SER A 134 2.67 15.30 9.60
CA SER A 134 2.25 14.94 10.95
C SER A 134 1.02 14.03 10.98
N LEU A 135 0.21 13.96 9.91
CA LEU A 135 -0.89 13.00 9.82
C LEU A 135 -0.39 11.56 9.97
N GLY A 136 0.83 11.27 9.49
CA GLY A 136 1.47 9.95 9.64
C GLY A 136 1.64 9.46 11.08
N ARG A 137 1.50 10.33 12.09
CA ARG A 137 1.57 9.94 13.51
C ARG A 137 0.31 9.21 13.98
N MET A 138 -0.80 9.29 13.24
CA MET A 138 -2.11 8.76 13.63
C MET A 138 -2.20 7.25 13.32
N LYS A 139 -1.35 6.45 13.97
CA LYS A 139 -1.17 5.02 13.65
C LYS A 139 -2.42 4.15 13.75
N SER A 140 -3.40 4.59 14.52
CA SER A 140 -4.66 3.88 14.73
C SER A 140 -5.77 4.33 13.78
N LEU A 141 -5.51 5.33 12.95
CA LEU A 141 -6.44 5.82 11.93
C LEU A 141 -6.74 4.74 10.91
N LYS A 142 -8.03 4.44 10.70
CA LYS A 142 -8.50 3.41 9.77
C LYS A 142 -9.00 4.00 8.45
N LEU A 143 -9.53 5.21 8.49
CA LEU A 143 -10.04 5.92 7.33
C LEU A 143 -9.53 7.37 7.34
N LEU A 144 -8.86 7.75 6.26
CA LEU A 144 -8.51 9.14 5.96
C LEU A 144 -9.13 9.54 4.63
N ASN A 145 -10.02 10.52 4.67
CA ASN A 145 -10.67 11.05 3.47
C ASN A 145 -10.46 12.57 3.43
N ILE A 146 -9.62 13.02 2.50
CA ILE A 146 -9.31 14.44 2.29
C ILE A 146 -9.57 14.83 0.83
N SER A 147 -10.43 14.07 0.15
CA SER A 147 -10.78 14.26 -1.25
C SER A 147 -11.64 15.49 -1.50
N ASN A 148 -11.76 15.90 -2.76
CA ASN A 148 -12.58 17.05 -3.17
C ASN A 148 -12.19 18.32 -2.40
N ASN A 149 -10.92 18.68 -2.48
CA ASN A 149 -10.35 19.89 -1.90
C ASN A 149 -9.42 20.55 -2.94
N ILE A 150 -8.62 21.55 -2.53
CA ILE A 150 -7.63 22.23 -3.37
C ILE A 150 -6.20 22.01 -2.83
N LEU A 151 -5.95 20.84 -2.24
CA LEU A 151 -4.64 20.46 -1.71
C LEU A 151 -3.64 20.27 -2.85
N PHE A 152 -2.39 20.65 -2.63
CA PHE A 152 -1.33 20.57 -3.64
C PHE A 152 -0.03 20.01 -3.03
N GLY A 153 0.99 19.83 -3.88
CA GLY A 153 2.27 19.28 -3.48
C GLY A 153 2.26 17.76 -3.47
N LYS A 154 3.26 17.14 -2.82
CA LYS A 154 3.47 15.69 -2.86
C LYS A 154 2.63 14.96 -1.81
N ILE A 155 2.31 13.70 -2.09
CA ILE A 155 1.84 12.77 -1.06
C ILE A 155 2.99 12.54 -0.05
N PRO A 156 2.84 12.87 1.24
CA PRO A 156 3.89 12.71 2.22
C PRO A 156 4.25 11.24 2.43
N VAL A 157 5.54 10.94 2.46
CA VAL A 157 6.04 9.58 2.74
C VAL A 157 5.55 9.08 4.10
N SER A 158 5.38 9.97 5.08
CA SER A 158 4.90 9.62 6.43
C SER A 158 3.48 9.05 6.46
N LEU A 159 2.68 9.19 5.40
CA LEU A 159 1.40 8.47 5.33
C LEU A 159 1.59 6.94 5.31
N SER A 160 2.80 6.43 5.00
CA SER A 160 3.13 5.01 5.16
C SER A 160 3.27 4.55 6.63
N ASP A 161 3.23 5.48 7.59
CA ASP A 161 3.31 5.18 9.02
C ASP A 161 1.92 4.99 9.66
N LEU A 162 0.84 5.15 8.88
CA LEU A 162 -0.53 4.91 9.31
C LEU A 162 -0.83 3.39 9.38
N GLU A 163 -0.22 2.70 10.34
CA GLU A 163 -0.19 1.22 10.41
C GLU A 163 -1.58 0.53 10.34
N SER A 164 -2.62 1.16 10.88
CA SER A 164 -4.00 0.63 10.87
C SER A 164 -4.87 1.11 9.70
N ILE A 165 -4.31 1.87 8.76
CA ILE A 165 -5.09 2.50 7.67
C ILE A 165 -5.62 1.45 6.72
N LYS A 166 -6.90 1.61 6.40
CA LYS A 166 -7.66 0.66 5.59
C LYS A 166 -8.22 1.30 4.33
N SER A 167 -8.54 2.59 4.41
CA SER A 167 -8.98 3.42 3.30
C SER A 167 -8.29 4.78 3.33
N LEU A 168 -7.65 5.13 2.22
CA LEU A 168 -7.00 6.41 2.00
C LEU A 168 -7.56 7.04 0.72
N ASP A 169 -8.35 8.09 0.87
CA ASP A 169 -8.97 8.82 -0.25
C ASP A 169 -8.38 10.25 -0.33
N LEU A 170 -7.56 10.45 -1.36
CA LEU A 170 -6.86 11.68 -1.70
C LEU A 170 -7.38 12.27 -3.02
N SER A 171 -8.45 11.71 -3.58
CA SER A 171 -8.93 12.02 -4.93
C SER A 171 -9.41 13.45 -5.06
N HIS A 172 -9.53 13.95 -6.30
CA HIS A 172 -10.06 15.29 -6.59
C HIS A 172 -9.32 16.40 -5.82
N ASN A 173 -8.00 16.46 -6.02
CA ASN A 173 -7.12 17.49 -5.50
C ASN A 173 -6.14 17.94 -6.60
N LYS A 174 -5.08 18.67 -6.24
CA LYS A 174 -3.98 19.10 -7.13
C LYS A 174 -2.64 18.48 -6.69
N LEU A 175 -2.68 17.24 -6.17
CA LEU A 175 -1.48 16.55 -5.69
C LEU A 175 -0.60 16.16 -6.88
N SER A 176 0.70 16.33 -6.73
CA SER A 176 1.67 16.11 -7.80
C SER A 176 2.85 15.24 -7.32
N GLY A 177 3.71 14.85 -8.27
CA GLY A 177 4.84 13.97 -7.99
C GLY A 177 4.46 12.49 -8.03
N LEU A 178 5.04 11.70 -7.11
CA LEU A 178 4.95 10.23 -7.12
C LEU A 178 4.00 9.74 -6.03
N ILE A 179 3.37 8.58 -6.26
CA ILE A 179 2.80 7.78 -5.17
C ILE A 179 3.97 7.12 -4.41
N PRO A 180 4.15 7.36 -3.10
CA PRO A 180 5.31 6.86 -2.37
C PRO A 180 5.35 5.33 -2.37
N GLN A 181 6.50 4.76 -2.77
CA GLN A 181 6.72 3.31 -2.71
C GLN A 181 6.56 2.74 -1.29
N SER A 182 6.74 3.56 -0.26
CA SER A 182 6.56 3.15 1.14
C SER A 182 5.13 2.77 1.49
N LEU A 183 4.12 3.21 0.72
CA LEU A 183 2.72 2.81 0.95
C LEU A 183 2.49 1.30 0.81
N THR A 184 3.38 0.57 0.12
CA THR A 184 3.32 -0.91 0.04
C THR A 184 3.53 -1.60 1.39
N LYS A 185 4.03 -0.88 2.40
CA LYS A 185 4.21 -1.40 3.77
C LYS A 185 2.89 -1.56 4.53
N LEU A 186 1.85 -0.81 4.14
CA LEU A 186 0.57 -0.77 4.84
C LEU A 186 -0.20 -2.08 4.59
N GLN A 187 -0.16 -2.98 5.57
CA GLN A 187 -0.72 -4.33 5.43
C GLN A 187 -2.25 -4.36 5.43
N GLU A 188 -2.89 -3.38 6.04
CA GLU A 188 -4.35 -3.28 6.17
C GLU A 188 -5.01 -2.44 5.06
N LEU A 189 -4.20 -1.73 4.25
CA LEU A 189 -4.70 -0.81 3.24
C LEU A 189 -5.43 -1.57 2.14
N SER A 190 -6.71 -1.26 1.92
CA SER A 190 -7.54 -1.96 0.92
C SER A 190 -8.05 -1.05 -0.19
N VAL A 191 -8.13 0.25 0.10
CA VAL A 191 -8.58 1.27 -0.85
C VAL A 191 -7.60 2.43 -0.80
N LEU A 192 -6.99 2.74 -1.94
CA LEU A 192 -6.22 3.96 -2.17
C LEU A 192 -6.83 4.65 -3.38
N ASP A 193 -7.59 5.72 -3.16
CA ASP A 193 -8.11 6.55 -4.24
C ASP A 193 -7.25 7.81 -4.36
N VAL A 194 -6.56 7.94 -5.48
CA VAL A 194 -5.75 9.11 -5.84
C VAL A 194 -6.20 9.71 -7.17
N SER A 195 -7.38 9.31 -7.65
CA SER A 195 -7.93 9.76 -8.92
C SER A 195 -8.11 11.27 -8.97
N ASN A 196 -8.12 11.86 -10.17
CA ASN A 196 -8.33 13.29 -10.36
C ASN A 196 -7.28 14.14 -9.60
N ASN A 197 -6.01 13.90 -9.91
CA ASN A 197 -4.85 14.64 -9.39
C ASN A 197 -3.82 14.87 -10.54
N GLU A 198 -2.64 15.38 -10.20
CA GLU A 198 -1.53 15.65 -11.12
C GLU A 198 -0.35 14.68 -10.86
N LEU A 199 -0.64 13.44 -10.45
CA LEU A 199 0.38 12.44 -10.12
C LEU A 199 1.02 11.86 -11.39
N THR A 200 2.27 11.43 -11.22
CA THR A 200 3.15 11.00 -12.30
C THR A 200 3.91 9.74 -11.94
N SER A 201 4.48 9.09 -12.96
CA SER A 201 5.33 7.90 -12.86
C SER A 201 4.59 6.61 -12.51
N LYS A 202 5.37 5.56 -12.25
CA LYS A 202 4.90 4.20 -12.01
C LYS A 202 4.13 4.10 -10.69
N ILE A 203 2.95 3.51 -10.72
CA ILE A 203 2.20 3.10 -9.52
C ILE A 203 3.03 2.04 -8.77
N PRO A 204 3.27 2.19 -7.45
CA PRO A 204 4.00 1.23 -6.65
C PRO A 204 3.45 -0.19 -6.77
N ILE A 205 4.35 -1.17 -6.75
CA ILE A 205 4.03 -2.60 -6.73
C ILE A 205 4.49 -3.21 -5.41
N GLY A 206 3.77 -4.21 -4.92
CA GLY A 206 4.03 -4.92 -3.68
C GLY A 206 2.98 -4.72 -2.58
N GLY A 207 2.86 -5.72 -1.71
CA GLY A 207 1.93 -5.70 -0.58
C GLY A 207 0.48 -5.53 -1.06
N GLN A 208 -0.26 -4.64 -0.40
CA GLN A 208 -1.65 -4.38 -0.78
C GLN A 208 -1.81 -3.64 -2.11
N MET A 209 -0.76 -2.97 -2.63
CA MET A 209 -0.86 -2.27 -3.92
C MET A 209 -1.06 -3.22 -5.11
N ASP A 210 -0.74 -4.51 -4.95
CA ASP A 210 -0.95 -5.54 -5.99
C ASP A 210 -2.42 -6.00 -6.07
N THR A 211 -3.21 -5.74 -5.03
CA THR A 211 -4.65 -6.11 -4.99
C THR A 211 -5.55 -5.01 -5.56
N MET A 212 -5.05 -3.78 -5.66
CA MET A 212 -5.76 -2.58 -6.13
C MET A 212 -5.84 -2.52 -7.66
N ASN A 213 -6.70 -3.36 -8.23
CA ASN A 213 -6.84 -3.52 -9.69
C ASN A 213 -8.01 -2.73 -10.28
N ASP A 214 -8.66 -1.85 -9.51
CA ASP A 214 -9.69 -0.95 -10.03
C ASP A 214 -9.02 0.32 -10.59
N PRO A 215 -9.03 0.53 -11.92
CA PRO A 215 -8.38 1.67 -12.53
C PRO A 215 -9.03 3.00 -12.16
N ASN A 216 -10.28 3.01 -11.70
CA ASN A 216 -10.98 4.23 -11.33
C ASN A 216 -10.29 4.96 -10.18
N PHE A 217 -9.67 4.22 -9.25
CA PHE A 217 -8.93 4.80 -8.12
C PHE A 217 -7.65 5.54 -8.50
N PHE A 218 -7.20 5.40 -9.75
CA PHE A 218 -6.00 6.08 -10.27
C PHE A 218 -6.32 6.95 -11.49
N ALA A 219 -7.58 6.99 -11.91
CA ALA A 219 -8.04 7.68 -13.11
C ALA A 219 -7.71 9.17 -13.09
N ASN A 220 -7.69 9.80 -14.26
CA ASN A 220 -7.47 11.25 -14.40
C ASN A 220 -6.16 11.75 -13.76
N ASN A 221 -5.10 10.94 -13.82
CA ASN A 221 -3.72 11.33 -13.57
C ASN A 221 -2.90 10.99 -14.82
N SER A 222 -2.73 11.93 -15.74
CA SER A 222 -2.17 11.66 -17.08
C SER A 222 -0.72 11.16 -17.06
N GLY A 223 0.01 11.38 -15.97
CA GLY A 223 1.39 10.94 -15.82
C GLY A 223 1.55 9.55 -15.18
N LEU A 224 0.48 8.93 -14.66
CA LEU A 224 0.57 7.60 -14.04
C LEU A 224 0.67 6.49 -15.07
N CYS A 225 1.44 5.45 -14.74
CA CYS A 225 1.54 4.23 -15.52
C CYS A 225 1.70 3.03 -14.58
N GLY A 226 1.38 1.81 -15.03
CA GLY A 226 1.50 0.61 -14.21
C GLY A 226 0.47 -0.46 -14.56
N LYS A 227 0.65 -1.64 -13.97
CA LYS A 227 -0.22 -2.80 -14.20
C LYS A 227 -1.64 -2.57 -13.68
N GLN A 228 -1.78 -1.83 -12.58
CA GLN A 228 -3.04 -1.51 -11.91
C GLN A 228 -4.02 -0.77 -12.83
N ILE A 229 -3.50 0.05 -13.75
CA ILE A 229 -4.28 0.82 -14.73
C ILE A 229 -4.09 0.34 -16.18
N GLN A 230 -3.34 -0.75 -16.39
CA GLN A 230 -3.03 -1.31 -17.70
C GLN A 230 -2.34 -0.31 -18.67
N VAL A 231 -1.57 0.64 -18.13
CA VAL A 231 -0.80 1.61 -18.91
C VAL A 231 0.69 1.26 -18.85
N SER A 232 1.31 1.06 -20.01
CA SER A 232 2.74 0.81 -20.11
C SER A 232 3.55 2.04 -19.67
N CYS A 233 4.49 1.83 -18.76
CA CYS A 233 5.44 2.87 -18.39
C CYS A 233 6.51 3.00 -19.48
N LEU A 234 6.79 4.22 -19.92
CA LEU A 234 7.98 4.49 -20.71
C LEU A 234 9.20 4.18 -19.85
N GLU A 235 10.02 3.22 -20.27
CA GLU A 235 11.34 3.05 -19.68
C GLU A 235 12.14 4.32 -19.98
N GLU A 236 12.73 4.92 -18.95
CA GLU A 236 13.74 5.96 -19.17
C GLU A 236 14.80 5.40 -20.12
N PRO A 237 15.29 6.19 -21.11
CA PRO A 237 16.49 5.81 -21.81
C PRO A 237 17.58 5.65 -20.76
N SER A 238 17.98 4.41 -20.51
CA SER A 238 19.12 4.07 -19.67
C SER A 238 20.26 5.05 -19.93
N PRO A 239 20.98 5.55 -18.91
CA PRO A 239 22.15 6.37 -19.15
C PRO A 239 23.04 5.61 -20.11
N THR A 240 23.35 6.26 -21.22
CA THR A 240 24.17 5.79 -22.33
C THR A 240 25.23 4.83 -21.80
N LYS A 241 25.00 3.52 -21.94
CA LYS A 241 26.11 2.58 -21.91
C LYS A 241 26.95 3.01 -23.10
N SER A 242 28.09 3.62 -22.81
CA SER A 242 29.15 3.82 -23.79
C SER A 242 29.28 2.53 -24.58
N SER A 243 29.25 2.66 -25.90
CA SER A 243 29.35 1.55 -26.84
C SER A 243 30.67 0.81 -26.60
N LYS A 244 30.64 -0.24 -25.76
CA LYS A 244 31.55 -1.37 -25.94
C LYS A 244 30.88 -2.28 -26.95
N TYR A 245 31.40 -2.23 -28.17
CA TYR A 245 31.28 -3.32 -29.13
C TYR A 245 31.78 -4.59 -28.45
N GLU A 246 30.85 -5.40 -27.95
CA GLU A 246 31.14 -6.75 -27.48
C GLU A 246 30.86 -7.72 -28.63
N SER A 247 31.95 -8.23 -29.17
CA SER A 247 32.00 -9.14 -30.31
C SER A 247 31.21 -10.42 -30.01
N LYS A 248 30.11 -10.64 -30.73
CA LYS A 248 29.36 -11.92 -30.77
C LYS A 248 30.12 -13.06 -31.47
N ALA A 249 31.44 -12.95 -31.66
CA ALA A 249 32.23 -13.96 -32.37
C ALA A 249 32.94 -14.97 -31.45
N THR A 250 32.91 -14.82 -30.12
CA THR A 250 33.65 -15.72 -29.20
C THR A 250 32.79 -16.83 -28.61
N TRP A 251 31.48 -16.66 -28.42
CA TRP A 251 30.66 -17.69 -27.76
C TRP A 251 30.31 -18.88 -28.66
N PHE A 252 30.23 -18.68 -29.98
CA PHE A 252 29.90 -19.74 -30.95
C PHE A 252 31.08 -20.68 -31.29
N LEU A 253 32.29 -20.43 -30.78
CA LEU A 253 33.47 -21.26 -31.09
C LEU A 253 33.76 -22.33 -30.03
N TRP A 254 33.30 -22.17 -28.78
CA TRP A 254 33.68 -23.08 -27.68
C TRP A 254 32.72 -24.26 -27.49
N GLU A 255 31.41 -24.11 -27.73
CA GLU A 255 30.48 -25.26 -27.63
C GLU A 255 30.61 -26.26 -28.81
N GLY A 256 31.10 -25.82 -29.98
CA GLY A 256 31.33 -26.69 -31.12
C GLY A 256 32.58 -27.57 -31.00
N LEU A 257 33.58 -27.13 -30.23
CA LEU A 257 34.86 -27.83 -30.09
C LEU A 257 34.78 -29.01 -29.11
N GLU A 258 33.99 -28.88 -28.03
CA GLU A 258 33.80 -29.97 -27.06
C GLU A 258 32.90 -31.11 -27.61
N ILE A 259 31.86 -30.77 -28.36
CA ILE A 259 30.96 -31.75 -28.98
C ILE A 259 31.65 -32.46 -30.17
N GLY A 260 32.45 -31.73 -30.95
CA GLY A 260 33.19 -32.29 -32.09
C GLY A 260 34.26 -33.32 -31.70
N CYS A 261 35.02 -33.05 -30.64
CA CYS A 261 36.06 -33.96 -30.14
C CYS A 261 35.48 -35.27 -29.58
N SER A 262 34.36 -35.19 -28.88
CA SER A 262 33.73 -36.36 -28.27
C SER A 262 33.11 -37.29 -29.32
N VAL A 263 32.43 -36.75 -30.34
CA VAL A 263 31.91 -37.57 -31.46
C VAL A 263 33.04 -38.20 -32.29
N GLY A 264 34.12 -37.45 -32.56
CA GLY A 264 35.28 -37.96 -33.31
C GLY A 264 36.01 -39.12 -32.61
N PHE A 265 36.08 -39.10 -31.28
CA PHE A 265 36.66 -40.20 -30.49
C PHE A 265 35.84 -41.49 -30.60
N PHE A 266 34.51 -41.42 -30.50
CA PHE A 266 33.67 -42.62 -30.59
C PHE A 266 33.65 -43.23 -31.99
N VAL A 267 33.72 -42.40 -33.05
CA VAL A 267 33.82 -42.89 -34.44
C VAL A 267 35.15 -43.62 -34.67
N THR A 268 36.26 -43.08 -34.17
CA THR A 268 37.59 -43.71 -34.33
C THR A 268 37.72 -45.01 -33.53
N VAL A 269 37.21 -45.06 -32.29
CA VAL A 269 37.15 -46.32 -31.52
C VAL A 269 36.25 -47.35 -32.22
N GLY A 270 35.11 -46.93 -32.77
CA GLY A 270 34.23 -47.81 -33.54
C GLY A 270 34.90 -48.40 -34.78
N ILE A 271 35.63 -47.58 -35.55
CA ILE A 271 36.38 -48.04 -36.71
C ILE A 271 37.46 -49.05 -36.29
N LEU A 272 38.24 -48.77 -35.24
CA LEU A 272 39.28 -49.68 -34.74
C LEU A 272 38.72 -51.03 -34.28
N TYR A 273 37.52 -51.04 -33.70
CA TYR A 273 36.81 -52.26 -33.32
C TYR A 273 36.37 -53.08 -34.55
N PHE A 274 35.79 -52.42 -35.57
CA PHE A 274 35.34 -53.10 -36.79
C PHE A 274 36.47 -53.53 -37.72
N THR A 275 37.61 -52.84 -37.72
CA THR A 275 38.80 -53.22 -38.51
C THR A 275 39.66 -54.30 -37.82
N GLY A 276 39.24 -54.81 -36.67
CA GLY A 276 39.86 -55.98 -36.03
C GLY A 276 41.19 -55.71 -35.32
N TYR A 277 41.47 -54.47 -34.91
CA TYR A 277 42.74 -54.12 -34.23
C TYR A 277 42.83 -54.66 -32.79
N PHE A 278 41.70 -55.04 -32.18
CA PHE A 278 41.64 -55.67 -30.86
C PHE A 278 41.40 -57.18 -30.99
N VAL A 279 42.45 -57.92 -31.36
CA VAL A 279 42.45 -59.39 -31.25
C VAL A 279 42.68 -59.76 -29.78
N LEU A 280 41.61 -60.15 -29.08
CA LEU A 280 41.72 -60.82 -27.79
C LEU A 280 42.35 -62.21 -28.01
N GLY A 281 43.62 -62.37 -27.63
CA GLY A 281 44.26 -63.68 -27.55
C GLY A 281 43.53 -64.59 -26.54
N PRO A 282 43.51 -65.91 -26.75
CA PRO A 282 42.75 -66.82 -25.89
C PRO A 282 43.38 -66.91 -24.48
N PRO A 283 42.57 -67.10 -23.42
CA PRO A 283 43.08 -67.17 -22.05
C PRO A 283 43.80 -68.51 -21.80
N PRO A 284 44.80 -68.54 -20.89
CA PRO A 284 45.46 -69.78 -20.52
C PRO A 284 44.51 -70.66 -19.69
N LYS A 285 44.42 -71.94 -20.05
CA LYS A 285 43.76 -72.97 -19.24
C LYS A 285 44.70 -73.33 -18.09
N HIS A 286 44.27 -73.11 -16.83
CA HIS A 286 44.90 -73.77 -15.69
C HIS A 286 43.90 -74.68 -14.97
N HIS A 287 44.34 -75.93 -14.83
CA HIS A 287 43.61 -77.07 -14.32
C HIS A 287 43.16 -76.91 -12.86
N SER A 288 41.93 -77.38 -12.62
CA SER A 288 41.38 -77.68 -11.30
C SER A 288 42.13 -78.84 -10.63
N GLN A 289 42.57 -78.66 -9.39
CA GLN A 289 42.69 -79.76 -8.44
C GLN A 289 41.93 -79.43 -7.16
N ARG A 290 40.78 -80.08 -7.02
CA ARG A 290 40.05 -80.26 -5.77
C ARG A 290 40.92 -81.07 -4.81
N ARG A 291 41.06 -80.62 -3.57
CA ARG A 291 41.12 -81.51 -2.40
C ARG A 291 40.25 -80.97 -1.28
N ARG A 292 39.17 -81.73 -1.03
CA ARG A 292 38.48 -81.89 0.27
C ARG A 292 39.55 -82.22 1.33
N GLN A 293 39.45 -81.86 2.61
CA GLN A 293 38.50 -82.34 3.63
C GLN A 293 38.93 -81.69 4.97
N ARG A 294 38.00 -81.11 5.75
CA ARG A 294 37.45 -81.63 7.04
C ARG A 294 38.19 -81.20 8.32
N VAL A 295 37.35 -80.66 9.22
CA VAL A 295 37.47 -80.40 10.68
C VAL A 295 38.35 -79.23 11.08
#